data_AF-A0A5C3NXJ1-F1
#
_entry.id   AF-A0A5C3NXJ1-F1
#
_cell.length_a   1.000
_cell.length_b   1.000
_cell.length_c   1.000
_cell.angle_alpha   90.00
_cell.angle_beta   90.00
_cell.angle_gamma   90.00
#
_symmetry.space_group_name_H-M   'P 1'
#
loop_
_entity.id
_entity.type
_entity.pdbx_description
1 polymer ?
#
loop_
_entity_poly.entity_id
_entity_poly.type
_entity_poly.pdbx_seq_one_letter_code
_entity_poly.pdbx_strand_id
1 'polypeptide(L)'
;MFVEELQKGPSRISGPASVYVLNGTLKDVFVRMSYDGEYVCQSVSLEVPPNLTLHIYVEDTVPDDVAVHTCLRVASRISSKVMQILVFVSVAIGDRRHVPTSNREPEWSMFVENRKRALTAREQLWQYHYVQGVLNRFVGQITPPDLPFEGTKAISITKTQVMRAFNLPLSWAEQCAEVLALTALYGPGGARGESPRVVKALDDPPAVTSKFTTERYLKLLREVHRRWTMNDSS
;
A
#
# COMPACT_ATOMS: atom_id res chain seq x y z
N MET A 1 12.59 -13.62 -19.25
CA MET A 1 13.50 -13.65 -18.08
C MET A 1 12.71 -13.09 -16.90
N PHE A 2 12.15 -13.95 -16.04
CA PHE A 2 11.19 -13.57 -14.99
C PHE A 2 11.68 -12.43 -14.08
N VAL A 3 13.00 -12.40 -13.80
CA VAL A 3 13.62 -11.38 -12.95
C VAL A 3 13.64 -10.01 -13.62
N GLU A 4 13.95 -9.90 -14.91
CA GLU A 4 13.94 -8.61 -15.61
C GLU A 4 12.53 -8.00 -15.63
N GLU A 5 11.49 -8.82 -15.77
CA GLU A 5 10.10 -8.36 -15.70
C GLU A 5 9.73 -7.89 -14.29
N LEU A 6 10.24 -8.56 -13.25
CA LEU A 6 10.09 -8.12 -11.86
C LEU A 6 10.81 -6.79 -11.59
N GLN A 7 11.98 -6.56 -12.17
CA GLN A 7 12.77 -5.33 -12.03
C GLN A 7 12.20 -4.15 -12.83
N LYS A 8 11.48 -4.43 -13.94
CA LYS A 8 10.72 -3.41 -14.71
C LYS A 8 9.40 -3.03 -14.04
N GLY A 9 8.88 -3.88 -13.16
CA GLY A 9 7.63 -3.66 -12.44
C GLY A 9 7.80 -2.87 -11.13
N PRO A 10 6.69 -2.49 -10.48
CA PRO A 10 6.69 -1.84 -9.16
C PRO A 10 7.24 -2.75 -8.04
N SER A 11 7.54 -4.01 -8.36
CA SER A 11 8.17 -5.00 -7.49
C SER A 11 9.70 -4.95 -7.49
N ARG A 12 10.30 -3.94 -8.14
CA ARG A 12 11.75 -3.69 -8.12
C ARG A 12 12.28 -3.83 -6.69
N ILE A 13 13.34 -4.60 -6.55
CA ILE A 13 14.06 -4.72 -5.28
C ILE A 13 15.04 -3.56 -5.26
N SER A 14 15.08 -2.83 -4.15
CA SER A 14 15.88 -1.62 -4.00
C SER A 14 16.79 -1.82 -2.80
N GLY A 15 18.10 -1.70 -3.03
CA GLY A 15 19.12 -2.01 -2.04
C GLY A 15 19.70 -3.43 -2.16
N PRO A 16 20.74 -3.71 -1.38
CA PRO A 16 21.50 -4.95 -1.44
C PRO A 16 20.68 -6.10 -0.85
N ALA A 17 20.35 -7.09 -1.68
CA ALA A 17 19.48 -8.19 -1.27
C ALA A 17 19.77 -9.48 -2.06
N SER A 18 19.56 -10.62 -1.42
CA SER A 18 19.56 -11.94 -2.05
C SER A 18 18.14 -12.50 -2.09
N VAL A 19 17.73 -12.97 -3.27
CA VAL A 19 16.45 -13.64 -3.48
C VAL A 19 16.71 -15.11 -3.77
N TYR A 20 16.07 -15.98 -2.99
CA TYR A 20 16.28 -17.42 -3.08
C TYR A 20 14.98 -18.21 -2.86
N VAL A 21 15.02 -19.47 -3.24
CA VAL A 21 14.01 -20.46 -2.83
C VAL A 21 14.66 -21.48 -1.91
N LEU A 22 13.88 -22.09 -1.03
CA LEU A 22 14.34 -23.23 -0.25
C LEU A 22 14.02 -24.53 -1.00
N ASN A 23 15.05 -25.32 -1.24
CA ASN A 23 14.95 -26.69 -1.74
C ASN A 23 15.44 -27.64 -0.65
N GLY A 24 14.51 -28.08 0.20
CA GLY A 24 14.85 -28.73 1.46
C GLY A 24 15.57 -27.76 2.41
N THR A 25 16.83 -28.06 2.75
CA THR A 25 17.68 -27.20 3.60
C THR A 25 18.59 -26.26 2.81
N LEU A 26 18.63 -26.40 1.48
CA LEU A 26 19.51 -25.62 0.62
C LEU A 26 18.82 -24.35 0.12
N LYS A 27 19.60 -23.27 0.03
CA LYS A 27 19.17 -22.00 -0.55
C LYS A 27 19.60 -21.93 -2.01
N ASP A 28 18.64 -21.98 -2.92
CA ASP A 28 18.89 -21.75 -4.34
C ASP A 28 18.69 -20.25 -4.63
N VAL A 29 19.79 -19.49 -4.56
CA VAL A 29 19.79 -18.04 -4.81
C VAL A 29 19.76 -17.78 -6.31
N PHE A 30 18.72 -17.10 -6.78
CA PHE A 30 18.55 -16.82 -8.21
C PHE A 30 18.65 -15.32 -8.56
N VAL A 31 18.62 -14.44 -7.55
CA VAL A 31 18.94 -13.00 -7.72
C VAL A 31 19.83 -12.54 -6.58
N ARG A 32 20.89 -11.80 -6.90
CA ARG A 32 21.64 -10.98 -5.94
C ARG A 32 21.68 -9.54 -6.42
N MET A 33 21.41 -8.61 -5.52
CA MET A 33 21.50 -7.18 -5.76
C MET A 33 22.66 -6.58 -4.97
N SER A 34 23.48 -5.78 -5.65
CA SER A 34 24.57 -5.04 -5.03
C SER A 34 24.09 -3.69 -4.49
N TYR A 35 24.96 -3.03 -3.71
CA TYR A 35 24.73 -1.67 -3.21
C TYR A 35 24.56 -0.65 -4.35
N ASP A 36 25.25 -0.84 -5.47
CA ASP A 36 25.22 0.05 -6.62
C ASP A 36 23.98 -0.15 -7.50
N GLY A 37 23.09 -1.05 -7.10
CA GLY A 37 21.86 -1.38 -7.83
C GLY A 37 22.10 -2.29 -9.04
N GLU A 38 23.32 -2.77 -9.23
CA GLU A 38 23.60 -3.87 -10.15
C GLU A 38 23.01 -5.17 -9.60
N TYR A 39 22.65 -6.08 -10.48
CA TYR A 39 22.12 -7.37 -10.07
C TYR A 39 22.68 -8.50 -10.92
N VAL A 40 22.89 -9.63 -10.26
CA VAL A 40 23.31 -10.88 -10.90
C VAL A 40 22.13 -11.84 -10.82
N CYS A 41 21.61 -12.23 -11.99
CA CYS A 41 20.64 -13.31 -12.10
C CYS A 41 21.36 -14.61 -12.40
N GLN A 42 21.11 -15.64 -11.59
CA GLN A 42 21.48 -16.99 -11.96
C GLN A 42 20.23 -17.69 -12.49
N SER A 43 20.35 -18.29 -13.68
CA SER A 43 19.26 -19.09 -14.24
C SER A 43 19.15 -20.38 -13.43
N VAL A 44 18.27 -20.39 -12.44
CA VAL A 44 17.87 -21.61 -11.73
C VAL A 44 16.58 -22.10 -12.36
N SER A 45 16.51 -23.39 -12.70
CA SER A 45 15.29 -24.01 -13.20
C SER A 45 14.26 -24.10 -12.07
N LEU A 46 13.51 -23.02 -11.89
CA LEU A 46 12.39 -22.93 -10.95
C LEU A 46 11.12 -23.43 -11.66
N GLU A 47 11.01 -24.74 -11.81
CA GLU A 47 9.77 -25.33 -12.31
C GLU A 47 8.73 -25.32 -11.20
N VAL A 48 7.66 -24.52 -11.39
CA VAL A 48 6.54 -24.45 -10.46
C VAL A 48 5.33 -25.09 -11.13
N PRO A 49 4.93 -26.31 -10.71
CA PRO A 49 3.69 -26.90 -11.17
C PRO A 49 2.50 -25.97 -10.89
N PRO A 50 1.46 -25.96 -11.75
CA PRO A 50 0.33 -25.03 -11.66
C PRO A 50 -0.46 -25.11 -10.33
N ASN A 51 -0.29 -26.20 -9.58
CA ASN A 51 -0.95 -26.45 -8.30
C ASN A 51 -0.02 -26.25 -7.09
N LEU A 52 1.23 -25.81 -7.30
CA LEU A 52 2.18 -25.58 -6.22
C LEU A 52 2.48 -24.09 -6.05
N THR A 53 2.75 -23.72 -4.81
CA THR A 53 3.15 -22.35 -4.45
C THR A 53 4.66 -22.34 -4.28
N LEU A 54 5.34 -21.45 -5.00
CA LEU A 54 6.76 -21.24 -4.78
C LEU A 54 6.95 -20.28 -3.61
N HIS A 55 7.73 -20.72 -2.64
CA HIS A 55 8.17 -19.90 -1.52
C HIS A 55 9.46 -19.19 -1.90
N ILE A 56 9.35 -17.89 -2.14
CA ILE A 56 10.49 -17.03 -2.43
C ILE A 56 10.88 -16.32 -1.15
N TYR A 57 12.17 -16.22 -0.87
CA TYR A 57 12.70 -15.55 0.30
C TYR A 57 13.59 -14.40 -0.16
N VAL A 58 13.49 -13.27 0.55
CA VAL A 58 14.38 -12.13 0.35
C VAL A 58 15.12 -11.89 1.65
N GLU A 59 16.44 -11.87 1.54
CA GLU A 59 17.38 -11.53 2.62
C GLU A 59 18.11 -10.25 2.26
N ASP A 60 18.20 -9.32 3.21
CA ASP A 60 19.11 -8.18 3.09
C ASP A 60 20.55 -8.69 3.13
N THR A 61 21.36 -8.28 2.15
CA THR A 61 22.80 -8.56 2.19
C THR A 61 23.48 -7.41 2.92
N VAL A 62 23.43 -7.46 4.25
CA VAL A 62 24.19 -6.55 5.11
C VAL A 62 25.57 -7.18 5.34
N PRO A 63 26.69 -6.46 5.16
CA PRO A 63 27.97 -6.88 5.68
C PRO A 63 27.89 -6.75 7.21
N ASP A 64 27.78 -7.91 7.86
CA ASP A 64 27.73 -8.13 9.31
C ASP A 64 26.43 -7.78 10.07
N ASP A 65 25.80 -8.90 10.47
CA ASP A 65 24.84 -9.15 11.54
C ASP A 65 23.36 -8.70 11.45
N VAL A 66 22.49 -9.70 11.67
CA VAL A 66 21.01 -9.73 11.63
C VAL A 66 20.37 -9.79 10.24
N ALA A 67 20.34 -10.99 9.65
CA ALA A 67 19.53 -11.27 8.46
C ALA A 67 18.03 -11.22 8.78
N VAL A 68 17.31 -10.26 8.18
CA VAL A 68 15.85 -10.21 8.23
C VAL A 68 15.30 -11.04 7.07
N HIS A 69 14.67 -12.17 7.39
CA HIS A 69 14.05 -13.04 6.39
C HIS A 69 12.63 -12.56 6.06
N THR A 70 12.38 -12.18 4.80
CA THR A 70 11.02 -11.93 4.32
C THR A 70 10.59 -13.06 3.38
N CYS A 71 9.67 -13.93 3.82
CA CYS A 71 9.12 -15.01 2.99
C CYS A 71 7.91 -14.51 2.17
N LEU A 72 7.99 -14.60 0.85
CA LEU A 72 6.96 -14.26 -0.11
C LEU A 72 6.41 -15.54 -0.73
N ARG A 73 5.14 -15.88 -0.47
CA ARG A 73 4.42 -16.90 -1.25
C ARG A 73 4.04 -16.29 -2.60
N VAL A 74 4.63 -16.79 -3.67
CA VAL A 74 4.21 -16.45 -5.04
C VAL A 74 3.44 -17.64 -5.59
N ALA A 75 2.11 -17.59 -5.47
CA ALA A 75 1.25 -18.40 -6.32
C ALA A 75 1.34 -17.82 -7.73
N SER A 76 1.56 -18.68 -8.73
CA SER A 76 1.73 -18.25 -10.12
C SER A 76 0.59 -17.30 -10.53
N ARG A 77 0.97 -16.07 -10.93
CA ARG A 77 0.14 -14.92 -11.38
C ARG A 77 -0.32 -13.90 -10.32
N ILE A 78 0.60 -13.30 -9.57
CA ILE A 78 0.28 -12.10 -8.76
C ILE A 78 1.33 -10.99 -9.02
N SER A 79 0.88 -9.93 -9.70
CA SER A 79 1.71 -8.90 -10.37
C SER A 79 2.02 -7.64 -9.52
N SER A 80 1.97 -7.67 -8.19
CA SER A 80 2.27 -6.46 -7.39
C SER A 80 2.62 -6.74 -5.93
N LYS A 81 3.70 -6.11 -5.42
CA LYS A 81 4.11 -6.13 -4.00
C LYS A 81 3.04 -5.65 -3.02
N VAL A 82 2.12 -4.79 -3.43
CA VAL A 82 1.03 -4.38 -2.52
C VAL A 82 -0.08 -5.42 -2.46
N MET A 83 -0.26 -6.17 -3.54
CA MET A 83 -1.12 -7.35 -3.56
C MET A 83 -0.53 -8.44 -2.66
N GLN A 84 0.80 -8.51 -2.53
CA GLN A 84 1.47 -9.37 -1.55
C GLN A 84 1.25 -8.90 -0.11
N ILE A 85 1.21 -7.59 0.19
CA ILE A 85 0.94 -7.12 1.56
C ILE A 85 -0.56 -7.20 1.91
N LEU A 86 -1.47 -6.97 0.95
CA LEU A 86 -2.90 -7.28 1.12
C LEU A 86 -3.15 -8.79 1.22
N VAL A 87 -2.35 -9.62 0.55
CA VAL A 87 -2.32 -11.08 0.77
C VAL A 87 -1.71 -11.40 2.13
N PHE A 88 -0.70 -10.69 2.63
CA PHE A 88 -0.19 -10.87 3.99
C PHE A 88 -1.21 -10.46 5.05
N VAL A 89 -1.96 -9.39 4.82
CA VAL A 89 -3.08 -8.99 5.67
C VAL A 89 -4.19 -10.03 5.56
N SER A 90 -4.58 -10.49 4.37
CA SER A 90 -5.65 -11.49 4.21
C SER A 90 -5.28 -12.91 4.67
N VAL A 91 -4.02 -13.31 4.51
CA VAL A 91 -3.43 -14.56 5.04
C VAL A 91 -3.25 -14.43 6.55
N ALA A 92 -2.87 -13.25 7.05
CA ALA A 92 -2.91 -12.93 8.47
C ALA A 92 -4.31 -12.80 9.04
N ILE A 93 -5.38 -12.83 8.21
CA ILE A 93 -6.79 -12.82 8.63
C ILE A 93 -7.54 -14.13 8.32
N GLY A 94 -6.84 -15.18 7.86
CA GLY A 94 -7.41 -16.53 7.76
C GLY A 94 -8.57 -16.64 6.77
N ASP A 95 -8.86 -15.57 6.03
CA ASP A 95 -9.93 -15.56 5.04
C ASP A 95 -9.40 -16.09 3.71
N ARG A 96 -9.47 -17.41 3.54
CA ARG A 96 -9.15 -18.11 2.28
C ARG A 96 -10.02 -17.66 1.10
N ARG A 97 -11.01 -16.78 1.29
CA ARG A 97 -11.84 -16.22 0.22
C ARG A 97 -11.37 -14.87 -0.30
N HIS A 98 -10.38 -14.22 0.32
CA HIS A 98 -9.92 -12.89 -0.10
C HIS A 98 -8.41 -12.87 -0.42
N VAL A 99 -8.03 -13.50 -1.52
CA VAL A 99 -6.82 -13.10 -2.24
C VAL A 99 -7.25 -11.98 -3.17
N PRO A 100 -6.89 -10.70 -2.94
CA PRO A 100 -7.23 -9.65 -3.88
C PRO A 100 -6.36 -9.86 -5.10
N THR A 101 -6.77 -10.74 -6.00
CA THR A 101 -6.34 -10.65 -7.39
C THR A 101 -6.87 -9.33 -7.95
N SER A 102 -6.26 -8.80 -9.02
CA SER A 102 -6.75 -7.61 -9.74
C SER A 102 -8.25 -7.70 -10.10
N ASN A 103 -8.82 -8.90 -10.10
CA ASN A 103 -10.22 -9.16 -10.40
C ASN A 103 -11.16 -9.14 -9.17
N ARG A 104 -10.66 -9.24 -7.92
CA ARG A 104 -11.52 -9.26 -6.71
C ARG A 104 -11.65 -7.92 -6.02
N GLU A 105 -10.72 -7.00 -6.24
CA GLU A 105 -10.77 -5.66 -5.66
C GLU A 105 -10.47 -4.62 -6.75
N PRO A 106 -11.47 -4.27 -7.59
CA PRO A 106 -11.27 -3.34 -8.72
C PRO A 106 -10.81 -1.95 -8.24
N GLU A 107 -11.20 -1.56 -7.02
CA GLU A 107 -10.77 -0.33 -6.35
C GLU A 107 -9.25 -0.32 -6.12
N TRP A 108 -8.63 -1.46 -5.81
CA TRP A 108 -7.18 -1.56 -5.66
C TRP A 108 -6.45 -1.21 -6.96
N SER A 109 -6.89 -1.80 -8.09
CA SER A 109 -6.30 -1.53 -9.39
C SER A 109 -6.42 -0.06 -9.79
N MET A 110 -7.58 0.54 -9.53
CA MET A 110 -7.79 1.97 -9.77
C MET A 110 -6.93 2.86 -8.86
N PHE A 111 -6.75 2.46 -7.60
CA PHE A 111 -5.87 3.15 -6.66
C PHE A 111 -4.42 3.16 -7.16
N VAL A 112 -3.88 2.02 -7.60
CA VAL A 112 -2.52 1.90 -8.14
C VAL A 112 -2.34 2.74 -9.38
N GLU A 113 -3.28 2.70 -10.31
CA GLU A 113 -3.20 3.46 -11.55
C GLU A 113 -3.22 4.97 -11.28
N ASN A 114 -4.10 5.42 -10.38
CA ASN A 114 -4.19 6.81 -9.99
C ASN A 114 -2.91 7.34 -9.31
N ARG A 115 -2.11 6.50 -8.65
CA ARG A 115 -0.81 6.91 -8.09
C ARG A 115 0.25 7.24 -9.13
N LYS A 116 0.07 6.84 -10.40
CA LYS A 116 1.04 7.12 -11.48
C LYS A 116 0.85 8.49 -12.13
N ARG A 117 -0.25 9.18 -11.83
CA ARG A 117 -0.63 10.46 -12.47
C ARG A 117 -0.88 11.55 -11.43
N ALA A 118 -0.87 12.80 -11.87
CA ALA A 118 -1.31 13.92 -11.05
C ALA A 118 -2.85 13.92 -11.01
N LEU A 119 -3.41 13.97 -9.80
CA LEU A 119 -4.86 13.85 -9.57
C LEU A 119 -5.46 15.19 -9.15
N THR A 120 -6.69 15.42 -9.59
CA THR A 120 -7.56 16.48 -9.04
C THR A 120 -7.85 16.19 -7.56
N ALA A 121 -8.29 17.22 -6.81
CA ALA A 121 -8.69 17.01 -5.42
C ALA A 121 -9.88 16.03 -5.32
N ARG A 122 -10.81 16.05 -6.29
CA ARG A 122 -11.91 15.07 -6.36
C ARG A 122 -11.43 13.63 -6.51
N GLU A 123 -10.52 13.37 -7.43
CA GLU A 123 -9.96 12.03 -7.63
C GLU A 123 -9.14 11.58 -6.41
N GLN A 124 -8.44 12.52 -5.76
CA GLN A 124 -7.68 12.24 -4.54
C GLN A 124 -8.59 11.91 -3.34
N LEU A 125 -9.77 12.55 -3.23
CA LEU A 125 -10.78 12.21 -2.22
C LEU A 125 -11.26 10.77 -2.36
N TRP A 126 -11.45 10.29 -3.59
CA TRP A 126 -11.80 8.90 -3.82
C TRP A 126 -10.72 7.95 -3.26
N GLN A 127 -9.43 8.24 -3.50
CA GLN A 127 -8.34 7.45 -2.89
C GLN A 127 -8.37 7.51 -1.36
N TYR A 128 -8.68 8.67 -0.78
CA TYR A 128 -8.83 8.83 0.67
C TYR A 128 -9.97 7.97 1.22
N HIS A 129 -11.13 7.97 0.58
CA HIS A 129 -12.25 7.11 0.98
C HIS A 129 -11.89 5.63 0.90
N TYR A 130 -11.21 5.21 -0.16
CA TYR A 130 -10.76 3.82 -0.31
C TYR A 130 -9.83 3.40 0.84
N VAL A 131 -8.74 4.16 1.06
CA VAL A 131 -7.78 3.85 2.13
C VAL A 131 -8.43 3.91 3.51
N GLN A 132 -9.30 4.90 3.76
CA GLN A 132 -10.04 5.00 5.02
C GLN A 132 -10.97 3.80 5.23
N GLY A 133 -11.61 3.29 4.18
CA GLY A 133 -12.42 2.08 4.22
C GLY A 133 -11.60 0.84 4.61
N VAL A 134 -10.40 0.70 4.07
CA VAL A 134 -9.46 -0.38 4.41
C VAL A 134 -8.95 -0.24 5.86
N LEU A 135 -8.63 0.98 6.29
CA LEU A 135 -8.26 1.26 7.69
C LEU A 135 -9.39 0.89 8.65
N ASN A 136 -10.63 1.32 8.38
CA ASN A 136 -11.80 1.02 9.20
C ASN A 136 -12.10 -0.48 9.25
N ARG A 137 -11.82 -1.19 8.15
CA ARG A 137 -12.03 -2.64 8.07
C ARG A 137 -11.04 -3.38 8.95
N PHE A 138 -9.75 -3.06 8.89
CA PHE A 138 -8.71 -3.93 9.45
C PHE A 138 -8.05 -3.44 10.74
N VAL A 139 -7.98 -2.13 11.00
CA VAL A 139 -7.33 -1.64 12.22
C VAL A 139 -8.09 -2.10 13.45
N GLY A 140 -7.39 -2.70 14.41
CA GLY A 140 -7.95 -3.29 15.63
C GLY A 140 -8.42 -4.74 15.47
N GLN A 141 -8.42 -5.31 14.27
CA GLN A 141 -8.62 -6.75 14.11
C GLN A 141 -7.41 -7.53 14.61
N ILE A 142 -7.65 -8.74 15.11
CA ILE A 142 -6.61 -9.66 15.55
C ILE A 142 -6.23 -10.57 14.38
N THR A 143 -4.92 -10.77 14.16
CA THR A 143 -4.45 -11.75 13.18
C THR A 143 -4.79 -13.17 13.66
N PRO A 144 -5.43 -14.02 12.84
CA PRO A 144 -5.66 -15.42 13.09
C PRO A 144 -4.49 -16.20 13.66
N PRO A 145 -4.81 -17.14 14.55
CA PRO A 145 -3.83 -17.96 15.23
C PRO A 145 -3.22 -19.03 14.30
N ASP A 146 -3.83 -19.32 13.14
CA ASP A 146 -3.38 -20.34 12.18
C ASP A 146 -2.38 -19.81 11.14
N LEU A 147 -1.84 -18.61 11.36
CA LEU A 147 -0.75 -18.09 10.57
C LEU A 147 0.44 -19.07 10.59
N PRO A 148 0.97 -19.49 9.42
CA PRO A 148 1.96 -20.57 9.29
C PRO A 148 3.36 -20.20 9.80
N PHE A 149 3.49 -19.10 10.54
CA PHE A 149 4.71 -18.71 11.21
C PHE A 149 4.66 -19.26 12.63
N GLU A 150 5.41 -20.34 12.85
CA GLU A 150 5.49 -21.05 14.12
C GLU A 150 5.92 -20.09 15.24
N GLY A 151 5.13 -19.99 16.31
CA GLY A 151 5.41 -19.11 17.46
C GLY A 151 4.84 -17.68 17.37
N THR A 152 4.15 -17.31 16.29
CA THR A 152 3.55 -15.97 16.17
C THR A 152 2.29 -15.88 17.01
N LYS A 153 2.35 -15.10 18.10
CA LYS A 153 1.15 -14.75 18.87
C LYS A 153 0.19 -13.94 17.99
N ALA A 154 -1.10 -14.05 18.26
CA ALA A 154 -2.10 -13.21 17.62
C ALA A 154 -1.78 -11.72 17.89
N ILE A 155 -1.55 -10.94 16.83
CA ILE A 155 -1.17 -9.52 16.91
C ILE A 155 -2.37 -8.67 16.49
N SER A 156 -2.60 -7.55 17.18
CA SER A 156 -3.57 -6.55 16.74
C SER A 156 -3.04 -5.78 15.54
N ILE A 157 -3.83 -5.68 14.48
CA ILE A 157 -3.50 -4.90 13.29
C ILE A 157 -3.54 -3.41 13.64
N THR A 158 -2.45 -2.71 13.36
CA THR A 158 -2.27 -1.28 13.64
C THR A 158 -2.42 -0.45 12.38
N LYS A 159 -2.78 0.83 12.54
CA LYS A 159 -2.81 1.82 11.45
C LYS A 159 -1.49 1.86 10.67
N THR A 160 -0.36 1.80 11.38
CA THR A 160 0.99 1.79 10.78
C THR A 160 1.22 0.59 9.86
N GLN A 161 0.76 -0.60 10.25
CA GLN A 161 0.89 -1.81 9.43
C GLN A 161 0.07 -1.71 8.14
N VAL A 162 -1.16 -1.21 8.23
CA VAL A 162 -2.00 -0.98 7.04
C VAL A 162 -1.33 0.05 6.12
N MET A 163 -0.87 1.18 6.63
CA MET A 163 -0.22 2.21 5.80
C MET A 163 1.08 1.73 5.13
N ARG A 164 1.85 0.89 5.84
CA ARG A 164 3.02 0.22 5.26
C ARG A 164 2.62 -0.67 4.08
N ALA A 165 1.47 -1.36 4.15
CA ALA A 165 0.94 -2.14 3.04
C ALA A 165 0.68 -1.30 1.79
N PHE A 166 0.12 -0.10 1.97
CA PHE A 166 -0.12 0.84 0.88
C PHE A 166 1.15 1.50 0.33
N ASN A 167 2.32 1.27 0.94
CA ASN A 167 3.54 2.02 0.66
C ASN A 167 3.28 3.55 0.75
N LEU A 168 2.70 3.96 1.88
CA LEU A 168 2.35 5.33 2.21
C LEU A 168 2.80 5.66 3.65
N PRO A 169 3.20 6.91 3.94
CA PRO A 169 3.56 7.31 5.28
C PRO A 169 2.31 7.43 6.18
N LEU A 170 2.49 7.26 7.50
CA LEU A 170 1.40 7.38 8.47
C LEU A 170 0.74 8.76 8.44
N SER A 171 1.52 9.81 8.23
CA SER A 171 1.04 11.20 8.09
C SER A 171 0.05 11.38 6.94
N TRP A 172 0.13 10.55 5.90
CA TRP A 172 -0.84 10.56 4.81
C TRP A 172 -2.23 10.15 5.31
N ALA A 173 -2.31 9.19 6.22
CA ALA A 173 -3.58 8.74 6.80
C ALA A 173 -4.17 9.73 7.81
N GLU A 174 -3.33 10.52 8.47
CA GLU A 174 -3.79 11.63 9.34
C GLU A 174 -4.38 12.76 8.50
N GLN A 175 -3.66 13.15 7.44
CA GLN A 175 -4.15 14.13 6.46
C GLN A 175 -5.43 13.64 5.78
N CYS A 176 -5.50 12.36 5.39
CA CYS A 176 -6.69 11.73 4.82
C CYS A 176 -7.91 11.93 5.73
N ALA A 177 -7.80 11.58 7.01
CA ALA A 177 -8.90 11.72 7.97
C ALA A 177 -9.37 13.18 8.11
N GLU A 178 -8.43 14.12 8.17
CA GLU A 178 -8.74 15.55 8.28
C GLU A 178 -9.41 16.10 7.00
N VAL A 179 -8.87 15.78 5.82
CA VAL A 179 -9.45 16.19 4.53
C VAL A 179 -10.87 15.67 4.41
N LEU A 180 -11.10 14.38 4.67
CA LEU A 180 -12.45 13.79 4.59
C LEU A 180 -13.41 14.46 5.58
N ALA A 181 -12.99 14.70 6.82
CA ALA A 181 -13.82 15.34 7.82
C ALA A 181 -14.20 16.78 7.43
N LEU A 182 -13.25 17.58 6.96
CA LEU A 182 -13.52 18.96 6.55
C LEU A 182 -14.31 19.03 5.25
N THR A 183 -14.08 18.12 4.30
CA THR A 183 -14.89 18.02 3.08
C THR A 183 -16.33 17.62 3.39
N ALA A 184 -16.57 16.74 4.37
CA ALA A 184 -17.93 16.41 4.81
C ALA A 184 -18.66 17.62 5.44
N LEU A 185 -17.92 18.60 5.96
CA LEU A 185 -18.50 19.83 6.52
C LEU A 185 -18.77 20.89 5.46
N TYR A 186 -17.87 21.08 4.49
CA TYR A 186 -17.87 22.25 3.59
C TYR A 186 -17.89 21.93 2.09
N GLY A 187 -17.77 20.65 1.72
CA GLY A 187 -17.84 20.17 0.35
C GLY A 187 -19.29 20.07 -0.15
N PRO A 188 -19.51 19.38 -1.28
CA PRO A 188 -20.83 19.21 -1.87
C PRO A 188 -21.83 18.62 -0.86
N GLY A 189 -22.93 19.32 -0.58
CA GLY A 189 -23.91 18.91 0.42
C GLY A 189 -23.39 18.88 1.87
N GLY A 190 -22.34 19.66 2.18
CA GLY A 190 -21.68 19.65 3.48
C GLY A 190 -22.56 20.07 4.65
N ALA A 191 -22.35 19.45 5.81
CA ALA A 191 -23.20 19.62 7.00
C ALA A 191 -23.22 21.05 7.58
N ARG A 192 -22.22 21.89 7.28
CA ARG A 192 -22.13 23.29 7.71
C ARG A 192 -22.44 24.28 6.58
N GLY A 193 -23.07 23.79 5.52
CA GLY A 193 -23.29 24.52 4.30
C GLY A 193 -22.15 24.32 3.31
N GLU A 194 -22.53 24.14 2.06
CA GLU A 194 -21.60 23.99 0.95
C GLU A 194 -20.84 25.30 0.71
N SER A 195 -19.51 25.23 0.65
CA SER A 195 -18.67 26.36 0.29
C SER A 195 -18.38 26.36 -1.22
N PRO A 196 -18.80 27.37 -1.99
CA PRO A 196 -18.55 27.43 -3.43
C PRO A 196 -17.05 27.37 -3.78
N ARG A 197 -16.19 27.90 -2.88
CA ARG A 197 -14.73 27.81 -3.04
C ARG A 197 -14.22 26.39 -2.89
N VAL A 198 -14.73 25.63 -1.92
CA VAL A 198 -14.34 24.24 -1.68
C VAL A 198 -14.81 23.35 -2.84
N VAL A 199 -16.05 23.54 -3.30
CA VAL A 199 -16.60 22.78 -4.43
C VAL A 199 -15.81 23.05 -5.70
N LYS A 200 -15.55 24.33 -6.03
CA LYS A 200 -14.74 24.68 -7.21
C LYS A 200 -13.33 24.07 -7.13
N ALA A 201 -12.70 24.09 -5.95
CA ALA A 201 -11.36 23.56 -5.76
C ALA A 201 -11.24 22.04 -5.95
N LEU A 202 -12.36 21.29 -5.93
CA LEU A 202 -12.38 19.86 -6.21
C LEU A 202 -12.00 19.54 -7.65
N ASP A 203 -12.45 20.40 -8.56
CA ASP A 203 -12.35 20.21 -10.01
C ASP A 203 -11.25 21.08 -10.63
N ASP A 204 -10.50 21.82 -9.81
CA ASP A 204 -9.33 22.54 -10.27
C ASP A 204 -8.31 21.57 -10.88
N PRO A 205 -7.60 21.98 -11.95
CA PRO A 205 -6.59 21.15 -12.56
C PRO A 205 -5.52 20.77 -11.53
N PRO A 206 -5.01 19.52 -11.60
CA PRO A 206 -3.97 19.07 -10.69
C PRO A 206 -2.76 19.98 -10.82
N ALA A 207 -2.12 20.28 -9.68
CA ALA A 207 -0.80 20.88 -9.71
C ALA A 207 0.23 19.89 -10.29
N VAL A 208 1.47 20.34 -10.44
CA VAL A 208 2.60 19.51 -10.94
C VAL A 208 2.68 18.16 -10.22
N THR A 209 2.29 18.10 -8.93
CA THR A 209 2.19 16.84 -8.17
C THR A 209 0.90 16.77 -7.37
N SER A 210 0.39 15.54 -7.16
CA SER A 210 -0.80 15.32 -6.32
C SER A 210 -0.62 15.81 -4.88
N LYS A 211 0.59 15.68 -4.33
CA LYS A 211 0.92 16.19 -2.98
C LYS A 211 0.62 17.68 -2.85
N PHE A 212 1.01 18.47 -3.85
CA PHE A 212 0.75 19.91 -3.86
C PHE A 212 -0.75 20.22 -4.00
N THR A 213 -1.48 19.43 -4.80
CA THR A 213 -2.95 19.52 -4.90
C THR A 213 -3.60 19.30 -3.52
N THR A 214 -3.22 18.24 -2.81
CA THR A 214 -3.74 17.95 -1.45
C THR A 214 -3.42 19.07 -0.47
N GLU A 215 -2.17 19.53 -0.42
CA GLU A 215 -1.76 20.58 0.53
C GLU A 215 -2.51 21.90 0.28
N ARG A 216 -2.71 22.27 -1.00
CA ARG A 216 -3.52 23.43 -1.38
C ARG A 216 -4.97 23.26 -0.95
N TYR A 217 -5.55 22.10 -1.20
CA TYR A 217 -6.94 21.80 -0.86
C TYR A 217 -7.18 21.79 0.66
N LEU A 218 -6.30 21.13 1.42
CA LEU A 218 -6.36 21.09 2.88
C LEU A 218 -6.19 22.50 3.49
N LYS A 219 -5.30 23.33 2.93
CA LYS A 219 -5.14 24.72 3.36
C LYS A 219 -6.43 25.52 3.18
N LEU A 220 -7.12 25.35 2.05
CA LEU A 220 -8.41 25.98 1.79
C LEU A 220 -9.48 25.50 2.78
N LEU A 221 -9.58 24.19 3.01
CA LEU A 221 -10.53 23.61 3.97
C LEU A 221 -10.33 24.18 5.39
N ARG A 222 -9.08 24.25 5.86
CA ARG A 222 -8.75 24.84 7.17
C ARG A 222 -9.07 26.33 7.25
N GLU A 223 -8.88 27.08 6.16
CA GLU A 223 -9.25 28.49 6.08
C GLU A 223 -10.77 28.69 6.23
N VAL A 224 -11.55 27.92 5.48
CA VAL A 224 -13.02 27.97 5.54
C VAL A 224 -13.52 27.57 6.94
N HIS A 225 -12.96 26.51 7.50
CA HIS A 225 -13.29 26.08 8.85
C HIS A 225 -13.04 27.17 9.89
N ARG A 226 -11.87 27.81 9.84
CA ARG A 226 -11.50 28.90 10.76
C ARG A 226 -12.47 30.08 10.69
N ARG A 227 -12.85 30.50 9.47
CA ARG A 227 -13.81 31.60 9.28
C ARG A 227 -15.18 31.25 9.86
N TRP A 228 -15.65 30.02 9.60
CA TRP A 228 -16.91 29.54 10.14
C TRP A 228 -16.91 29.55 11.68
N THR A 229 -15.85 29.02 12.32
CA THR A 229 -15.76 28.99 13.79
C THR A 229 -15.72 30.38 14.42
N MET A 230 -15.16 31.39 13.73
CA MET A 230 -15.14 32.77 14.22
C MET A 230 -16.54 33.41 14.17
N ASN A 231 -17.29 33.14 13.11
CA ASN A 231 -18.62 33.72 12.92
C ASN A 231 -19.69 33.06 13.80
N ASP A 232 -19.57 31.76 14.09
CA ASP A 232 -20.52 31.02 14.94
C ASP A 232 -20.34 31.34 16.45
N SER A 233 -19.23 31.99 16.81
CA SER A 233 -18.89 32.40 18.18
C SER A 233 -19.29 33.86 18.50
N SER A 234 -20.00 34.53 17.58
CA SER A 234 -20.46 35.93 17.70
C SER A 234 -21.98 35.99 17.75
#